data_AF-A0A6G2Q8K9-F1
#
_entry.id   AF-A0A6G2Q8K9-F1
#
_cell.length_a   1.000
_cell.length_b   1.000
_cell.length_c   1.000
_cell.angle_alpha   90.00
_cell.angle_beta   90.00
_cell.angle_gamma   90.00
#
_symmetry.space_group_name_H-M   'P 1'
#
loop_
_entity.id
_entity.type
_entity.pdbx_description
1 polymer ?
#
loop_
_entity_poly.entity_id
_entity_poly.type
_entity_poly.pdbx_seq_one_letter_code
_entity_poly.pdbx_strand_id
1 'polypeptide(L)'
;DTAVRLLRAAGLGAKRIPVACAFHSPVVAGAGERFAEALADKPVRAPEFPVWANRTAAPYPRDPDGVRAELAAQIGAPVAFAAQIEAMYEAGARIFVEAGPGTVLTRLVGQILGDRPHRTVAPEPRPEGGLPGWLDALAQLAVAGVPVRTARLLQGRDAVDALRAPAPARPGWTVDGQLVRTADGALLAGALAPARRVVETTVTTDQPNGTPVDRDALITEFLRSGREMIAAQRDVLLTYFGGTGSPVAPVAPVAAVAPVAPQALSSAEPAFVEVELASPVVQEEVPTASAEDVGRVVLEIISERTGYPVDMIEPDLDLEADLSIDSIKRAEIAGELAKRLGIAGGAELLDDAELEELTKARTAAAVTAWLAARVGGGTASGRPEEPAPERDATPLGVAPRRFEMRAVELPDVGPQAGSDLAGQRFFLLGDGGGAAAEVAAGLDARGAEVVLADQGHVLGAADGTVHAVVYLGALPGPDLPVLPDAFPVVKAALTGGAGRLLAVRAATGAGAVRAAGLDGLFRTAAREYPDVVARVVAVGDVAPAAVAEAVLAELCAPAPEPVPAPVSTQAGAGAGAGA
;
A
#
# COMPACT_ATOMS: atom_id res chain seq x y z
N ASP A 1 44.25 -14.39 4.59
CA ASP A 1 43.81 -15.81 4.63
C ASP A 1 44.28 -16.60 5.85
N THR A 2 45.55 -16.51 6.29
CA THR A 2 46.03 -17.22 7.50
C THR A 2 45.14 -17.05 8.74
N ALA A 3 44.69 -15.82 9.05
CA ALA A 3 43.79 -15.56 10.18
C ALA A 3 42.45 -16.31 10.05
N VAL A 4 41.83 -16.33 8.86
CA VAL A 4 40.57 -17.05 8.60
C VAL A 4 40.73 -18.56 8.84
N ARG A 5 41.86 -19.14 8.44
CA ARG A 5 42.19 -20.54 8.69
C ARG A 5 42.34 -20.84 10.19
N LEU A 6 43.05 -19.98 10.92
CA LEU A 6 43.27 -20.16 12.37
C LEU A 6 41.96 -20.02 13.17
N LEU A 7 41.11 -19.04 12.83
CA LEU A 7 39.79 -18.87 13.45
C LEU A 7 38.89 -20.10 13.20
N ARG A 8 38.82 -20.60 11.97
CA ARG A 8 38.06 -21.81 11.63
C ARG A 8 38.60 -23.06 12.35
N ALA A 9 39.91 -23.19 12.49
CA ALA A 9 40.53 -24.29 13.24
C ALA A 9 40.20 -24.22 14.74
N ALA A 10 39.95 -23.03 15.29
CA ALA A 10 39.45 -22.82 16.65
C ALA A 10 37.91 -22.95 16.77
N GLY A 11 37.21 -23.43 15.73
CA GLY A 11 35.75 -23.59 15.71
C GLY A 11 34.96 -22.29 15.49
N LEU A 12 35.63 -21.17 15.18
CA LEU A 12 34.99 -19.87 14.99
C LEU A 12 34.62 -19.63 13.52
N GLY A 13 33.41 -19.09 13.31
CA GLY A 13 32.96 -18.65 11.98
C GLY A 13 33.80 -17.47 11.48
N ALA A 14 34.46 -17.65 10.33
CA ALA A 14 35.24 -16.59 9.68
C ALA A 14 35.03 -16.60 8.16
N LYS A 15 34.82 -15.42 7.57
CA LYS A 15 34.61 -15.19 6.13
C LYS A 15 35.44 -13.97 5.70
N ARG A 16 36.08 -14.05 4.52
CA ARG A 16 36.70 -12.88 3.87
C ARG A 16 35.60 -12.03 3.23
N ILE A 17 35.63 -10.73 3.48
CA ILE A 17 34.69 -9.77 2.87
C ILE A 17 35.30 -9.32 1.52
N PRO A 18 34.55 -9.31 0.41
CA PRO A 18 35.02 -8.76 -0.86
C PRO A 18 34.99 -7.23 -0.80
N VAL A 19 36.11 -6.64 -0.39
CA VAL A 19 36.32 -5.18 -0.37
C VAL A 19 37.66 -4.86 -1.01
N ALA A 20 37.72 -3.75 -1.76
CA ALA A 20 38.93 -3.30 -2.45
C ALA A 20 40.06 -2.90 -1.49
N CYS A 21 39.72 -2.42 -0.28
CA CYS A 21 40.70 -1.97 0.70
C CYS A 21 40.34 -2.40 2.13
N ALA A 22 41.35 -2.39 3.02
CA ALA A 22 41.20 -2.63 4.45
C ALA A 22 40.78 -1.35 5.19
N PHE A 23 39.56 -0.87 4.91
CA PHE A 23 38.96 0.30 5.58
C PHE A 23 38.96 0.16 7.11
N HIS A 24 38.96 1.29 7.83
CA HIS A 24 38.94 1.33 9.30
C HIS A 24 40.12 0.60 9.97
N SER A 25 41.27 0.57 9.29
CA SER A 25 42.50 -0.05 9.77
C SER A 25 43.71 0.89 9.64
N PRO A 26 44.82 0.62 10.34
CA PRO A 26 46.05 1.41 10.22
C PRO A 26 46.60 1.51 8.79
N VAL A 27 46.24 0.58 7.89
CA VAL A 27 46.68 0.57 6.48
C VAL A 27 46.15 1.78 5.72
N VAL A 28 44.96 2.28 6.07
CA VAL A 28 44.32 3.44 5.43
C VAL A 28 44.44 4.73 6.24
N ALA A 29 45.12 4.72 7.40
CA ALA A 29 45.15 5.86 8.31
C ALA A 29 45.74 7.13 7.68
N GLY A 30 46.74 7.01 6.79
CA GLY A 30 47.33 8.15 6.06
C GLY A 30 46.37 8.83 5.07
N ALA A 31 45.25 8.19 4.70
CA ALA A 31 44.19 8.86 3.93
C ALA A 31 43.41 9.87 4.79
N GLY A 32 43.42 9.73 6.12
CA GLY A 32 42.81 10.67 7.05
C GLY A 32 43.44 12.07 7.01
N GLU A 33 44.76 12.15 6.85
CA GLU A 33 45.48 13.43 6.74
C GLU A 33 45.09 14.19 5.46
N ARG A 34 45.15 13.52 4.30
CA ARG A 34 44.72 14.09 3.00
C ARG A 34 43.23 14.46 3.00
N PHE A 35 42.40 13.67 3.68
CA PHE A 35 40.98 14.00 3.83
C PHE A 35 40.77 15.21 4.73
N ALA A 36 41.56 15.39 5.80
CA ALA A 36 41.50 16.58 6.65
C ALA A 36 41.90 17.85 5.87
N GLU A 37 42.93 17.79 5.03
CA GLU A 37 43.32 18.87 4.11
C GLU A 37 42.15 19.21 3.16
N ALA A 38 41.61 18.22 2.45
CA ALA A 38 40.48 18.41 1.53
C ALA A 38 39.19 18.90 2.22
N LEU A 39 39.01 18.58 3.51
CA LEU A 39 37.86 18.98 4.31
C LEU A 39 38.02 20.39 4.90
N ALA A 40 39.23 20.91 5.07
CA ALA A 40 39.47 22.24 5.64
C ALA A 40 38.73 23.35 4.87
N ASP A 41 38.78 23.30 3.54
CA ASP A 41 38.15 24.29 2.64
C ASP A 41 36.63 24.09 2.46
N LYS A 42 36.01 23.11 3.12
CA LYS A 42 34.56 22.85 3.00
C LYS A 42 33.75 23.58 4.09
N PRO A 43 32.55 24.08 3.79
CA PRO A 43 31.66 24.60 4.82
C PRO A 43 31.13 23.45 5.69
N VAL A 44 31.54 23.41 6.96
CA VAL A 44 31.01 22.48 7.98
C VAL A 44 30.28 23.31 9.04
N ARG A 45 29.17 22.77 9.55
CA ARG A 45 28.31 23.41 10.56
C ARG A 45 28.15 22.48 11.76
N ALA A 46 27.74 23.04 12.89
CA ALA A 46 27.26 22.28 14.04
C ALA A 46 26.12 21.33 13.62
N PRO A 47 26.06 20.09 14.10
CA PRO A 47 24.91 19.21 13.87
C PRO A 47 23.61 19.82 14.44
N GLU A 48 22.58 19.94 13.62
CA GLU A 48 21.27 20.49 14.01
C GLU A 48 20.51 19.56 14.98
N PHE A 49 20.84 18.27 14.97
CA PHE A 49 20.33 17.23 15.84
C PHE A 49 21.49 16.32 16.29
N PRO A 50 21.32 15.49 17.34
CA PRO A 50 22.37 14.59 17.81
C PRO A 50 22.79 13.58 16.73
N VAL A 51 24.00 13.74 16.19
CA VAL A 51 24.68 12.76 15.33
C VAL A 51 25.70 12.04 16.20
N TRP A 52 25.74 10.71 16.15
CA TRP A 52 26.68 9.91 16.93
C TRP A 52 27.90 9.53 16.08
N ALA A 53 29.10 9.76 16.61
CA ALA A 53 30.35 9.44 15.92
C ALA A 53 30.66 7.94 15.99
N ASN A 54 30.95 7.34 14.83
CA ASN A 54 31.19 5.90 14.70
C ASN A 54 32.44 5.42 15.46
N ARG A 55 33.42 6.29 15.68
CA ARG A 55 34.68 5.95 16.34
C ARG A 55 34.61 6.04 17.87
N THR A 56 33.92 7.05 18.40
CA THR A 56 33.85 7.31 19.85
C THR A 56 32.59 6.77 20.51
N ALA A 57 31.57 6.37 19.74
CA ALA A 57 30.24 6.01 20.23
C ALA A 57 29.61 7.11 21.12
N ALA A 58 29.94 8.39 20.86
CA ALA A 58 29.41 9.56 21.53
C ALA A 58 28.84 10.57 20.51
N PRO A 59 28.00 11.54 20.92
CA PRO A 59 27.58 12.61 20.03
C PRO A 59 28.76 13.41 19.48
N TYR A 60 28.67 13.83 18.22
CA TYR A 60 29.64 14.72 17.58
C TYR A 60 29.80 16.04 18.36
N PRO A 61 31.00 16.66 18.34
CA PRO A 61 31.19 18.02 18.83
C PRO A 61 30.25 19.02 18.16
N ARG A 62 29.94 20.13 18.86
CA ARG A 62 29.11 21.21 18.29
C ARG A 62 29.92 22.26 17.54
N ASP A 63 31.22 22.33 17.77
CA ASP A 63 32.12 23.18 17.00
C ASP A 63 32.49 22.51 15.66
N PRO A 64 32.51 23.26 14.54
CA PRO A 64 32.83 22.69 13.22
C PRO A 64 34.19 22.02 13.14
N ASP A 65 35.20 22.51 13.86
CA ASP A 65 36.56 21.98 13.76
C ASP A 65 36.70 20.62 14.46
N GLY A 66 36.03 20.42 15.59
CA GLY A 66 35.83 19.11 16.21
C GLY A 66 35.08 18.13 15.31
N VAL A 67 34.09 18.59 14.54
CA VAL A 67 33.41 17.77 13.53
C VAL A 67 34.39 17.35 12.41
N ARG A 68 35.21 18.26 11.89
CA ARG A 68 36.24 17.95 10.88
C ARG A 68 37.25 16.93 11.41
N ALA A 69 37.76 17.15 12.62
CA ALA A 69 38.75 16.27 13.25
C ALA A 69 38.19 14.85 13.45
N GLU A 70 36.93 14.73 13.88
CA GLU A 70 36.29 13.43 14.06
C GLU A 70 36.05 12.69 12.73
N LEU A 71 35.59 13.42 11.69
CA LEU A 71 35.41 12.84 10.34
C LEU A 71 36.73 12.32 9.75
N ALA A 72 37.83 13.07 9.90
CA ALA A 72 39.15 12.63 9.46
C ALA A 72 39.67 11.43 10.28
N ALA A 73 39.51 11.46 11.61
CA ALA A 73 39.93 10.38 12.49
C ALA A 73 39.15 9.06 12.23
N GLN A 74 37.92 9.12 11.73
CA GLN A 74 37.08 7.94 11.45
C GLN A 74 37.69 7.02 10.37
N ILE A 75 38.47 7.55 9.41
CA ILE A 75 38.97 6.79 8.25
C ILE A 75 39.91 5.64 8.67
N GLY A 76 40.87 5.93 9.56
CA GLY A 76 41.84 4.97 10.06
C GLY A 76 41.41 4.18 11.30
N ALA A 77 40.23 4.46 11.85
CA ALA A 77 39.80 3.97 13.16
C ALA A 77 38.60 2.99 13.04
N PRO A 78 38.48 2.02 13.98
CA PRO A 78 37.40 1.04 13.98
C PRO A 78 36.03 1.68 14.20
N VAL A 79 35.00 1.09 13.58
CA VAL A 79 33.59 1.47 13.76
C VAL A 79 33.03 0.78 15.02
N ALA A 80 32.84 1.54 16.09
CA ALA A 80 32.31 1.12 17.38
C ALA A 80 30.76 1.00 17.39
N PHE A 81 30.18 0.42 16.33
CA PHE A 81 28.71 0.36 16.13
C PHE A 81 27.96 -0.26 17.31
N ALA A 82 28.48 -1.33 17.92
CA ALA A 82 27.85 -1.94 19.09
C ALA A 82 27.74 -0.95 20.27
N ALA A 83 28.85 -0.28 20.62
CA ALA A 83 28.85 0.73 21.68
C ALA A 83 27.98 1.95 21.33
N GLN A 84 27.90 2.32 20.05
CA GLN A 84 27.04 3.41 19.57
C GLN A 84 25.55 3.09 19.78
N ILE A 85 25.11 1.87 19.43
CA ILE A 85 23.72 1.43 19.64
C ILE A 85 23.39 1.32 21.13
N GLU A 86 24.31 0.81 21.97
CA GLU A 86 24.16 0.82 23.42
C GLU A 86 23.98 2.24 23.97
N ALA A 87 24.87 3.17 23.61
CA ALA A 87 24.83 4.54 24.09
C ALA A 87 23.59 5.31 23.58
N MET A 88 23.12 5.04 22.35
CA MET A 88 21.83 5.53 21.85
C MET A 88 20.65 4.96 22.65
N TYR A 89 20.69 3.68 23.02
CA TYR A 89 19.64 3.05 23.83
C TYR A 89 19.58 3.62 25.24
N GLU A 90 20.73 3.84 25.89
CA GLU A 90 20.82 4.53 27.19
C GLU A 90 20.35 6.00 27.10
N ALA A 91 20.61 6.68 25.98
CA ALA A 91 20.07 8.01 25.69
C ALA A 91 18.55 8.01 25.36
N GLY A 92 17.87 6.86 25.43
CA GLY A 92 16.43 6.72 25.28
C GLY A 92 15.93 6.32 23.89
N ALA A 93 16.81 5.99 22.93
CA ALA A 93 16.39 5.52 21.61
C ALA A 93 15.70 4.14 21.72
N ARG A 94 14.50 4.02 21.13
CA ARG A 94 13.71 2.77 21.10
C ARG A 94 13.28 2.36 19.69
N ILE A 95 13.43 3.25 18.71
CA ILE A 95 13.08 3.01 17.31
C ILE A 95 14.33 3.32 16.47
N PHE A 96 14.77 2.34 15.68
CA PHE A 96 15.96 2.43 14.84
C PHE A 96 15.55 2.22 13.38
N VAL A 97 15.90 3.17 12.51
CA VAL A 97 15.56 3.13 11.08
C VAL A 97 16.84 2.98 10.27
N GLU A 98 16.94 1.93 9.46
CA GLU A 98 18.08 1.71 8.56
C GLU A 98 17.89 2.54 7.29
N ALA A 99 18.66 3.60 7.10
CA ALA A 99 18.60 4.42 5.89
C ALA A 99 19.48 3.81 4.78
N GLY A 100 18.90 2.92 3.97
CA GLY A 100 19.57 2.32 2.81
C GLY A 100 18.96 0.96 2.42
N PRO A 101 19.50 0.33 1.35
CA PRO A 101 19.03 -0.97 0.89
C PRO A 101 19.49 -2.11 1.81
N GLY A 102 18.57 -3.02 2.09
CA GLY A 102 18.79 -4.23 2.87
C GLY A 102 18.36 -4.13 4.34
N THR A 103 18.99 -4.96 5.17
CA THR A 103 18.61 -5.19 6.59
C THR A 103 19.84 -5.43 7.47
N VAL A 104 21.02 -4.93 7.07
CA VAL A 104 22.28 -5.25 7.75
C VAL A 104 22.31 -4.62 9.13
N LEU A 105 22.06 -3.32 9.21
CA LEU A 105 22.05 -2.57 10.47
C LEU A 105 20.86 -2.97 11.34
N THR A 106 19.69 -3.20 10.74
CA THR A 106 18.47 -3.75 11.38
C THR A 106 18.78 -5.04 12.13
N ARG A 107 19.49 -5.99 11.47
CA ARG A 107 19.87 -7.27 12.09
C ARG A 107 20.95 -7.10 13.17
N LEU A 108 21.92 -6.22 12.95
CA LEU A 108 22.96 -5.94 13.96
C LEU A 108 22.36 -5.28 15.22
N VAL A 109 21.46 -4.31 15.08
CA VAL A 109 20.73 -3.69 16.20
C VAL A 109 19.95 -4.74 17.00
N GLY A 110 19.24 -5.65 16.31
CA GLY A 110 18.54 -6.76 16.96
C GLY A 110 19.49 -7.71 17.72
N GLN A 111 20.69 -7.97 17.18
CA GLN A 111 21.71 -8.78 17.85
C GLN A 111 22.35 -8.08 19.06
N ILE A 112 22.52 -6.76 19.01
CA ILE A 112 23.08 -5.95 20.11
C ILE A 112 22.05 -5.81 21.24
N LEU A 113 20.81 -5.46 20.91
CA LEU A 113 19.78 -5.17 21.91
C LEU A 113 19.11 -6.44 22.47
N GLY A 114 19.03 -7.52 21.68
CA GLY A 114 18.40 -8.77 22.09
C GLY A 114 16.93 -8.57 22.46
N ASP A 115 16.51 -9.18 23.57
CA ASP A 115 15.12 -9.11 24.06
C ASP A 115 14.75 -7.73 24.68
N ARG A 116 15.67 -6.77 24.74
CA ARG A 116 15.38 -5.42 25.25
C ARG A 116 14.32 -4.73 24.38
N PRO A 117 13.32 -4.03 24.94
CA PRO A 117 12.27 -3.38 24.16
C PRO A 117 12.81 -2.38 23.14
N HIS A 118 12.75 -2.73 21.86
CA HIS A 118 13.14 -1.88 20.74
C HIS A 118 12.34 -2.24 19.48
N ARG A 119 12.36 -1.37 18.48
CA ARG A 119 11.86 -1.64 17.14
C ARG A 119 12.89 -1.24 16.10
N THR A 120 13.14 -2.12 15.14
CA THR A 120 13.91 -1.81 13.93
C THR A 120 12.97 -1.67 12.72
N VAL A 121 13.30 -0.79 11.79
CA VAL A 121 12.54 -0.55 10.55
C VAL A 121 13.51 -0.42 9.38
N ALA A 122 13.32 -1.25 8.36
CA ALA A 122 14.06 -1.18 7.09
C ALA A 122 13.11 -0.70 5.98
N PRO A 123 13.35 0.48 5.38
CA PRO A 123 12.63 1.02 4.20
C PRO A 123 12.64 0.09 2.98
N GLU A 124 13.79 -0.53 2.73
CA GLU A 124 14.04 -1.29 1.51
C GLU A 124 14.69 -2.63 1.86
N PRO A 125 13.97 -3.53 2.55
CA PRO A 125 14.55 -4.77 3.10
C PRO A 125 14.98 -5.78 2.02
N ARG A 126 14.54 -5.56 0.78
CA ARG A 126 14.85 -6.35 -0.43
C ARG A 126 14.93 -5.41 -1.65
N PRO A 127 15.69 -5.73 -2.70
CA PRO A 127 15.82 -4.90 -3.90
C PRO A 127 14.49 -4.63 -4.63
N GLU A 128 13.52 -5.55 -4.56
CA GLU A 128 12.21 -5.39 -5.18
C GLU A 128 11.23 -4.58 -4.30
N GLY A 129 11.68 -4.10 -3.14
CA GLY A 129 10.85 -3.47 -2.12
C GLY A 129 10.24 -2.15 -2.58
N GLY A 130 11.03 -1.29 -3.22
CA GLY A 130 10.60 -0.03 -3.83
C GLY A 130 9.62 0.81 -2.99
N LEU A 131 8.61 1.37 -3.66
CA LEU A 131 7.56 2.15 -2.99
C LEU A 131 6.73 1.31 -1.98
N PRO A 132 6.33 0.05 -2.23
CA PRO A 132 5.62 -0.76 -1.24
C PRO A 132 6.39 -0.95 0.09
N GLY A 133 7.70 -1.23 0.03
CA GLY A 133 8.55 -1.35 1.22
C GLY A 133 8.64 -0.04 2.00
N TRP A 134 8.78 1.08 1.29
CA TRP A 134 8.79 2.40 1.92
C TRP A 134 7.47 2.75 2.60
N LEU A 135 6.34 2.44 1.98
CA LEU A 135 5.01 2.64 2.56
C LEU A 135 4.78 1.74 3.79
N ASP A 136 5.25 0.49 3.78
CA ASP A 136 5.23 -0.37 4.96
C ASP A 136 6.08 0.20 6.09
N ALA A 137 7.31 0.64 5.82
CA ALA A 137 8.16 1.28 6.82
C ALA A 137 7.50 2.53 7.45
N LEU A 138 6.83 3.37 6.65
CA LEU A 138 6.07 4.50 7.16
C LEU A 138 4.85 4.07 8.00
N ALA A 139 4.16 3.01 7.61
CA ALA A 139 3.07 2.43 8.41
C ALA A 139 3.57 1.87 9.75
N GLN A 140 4.71 1.17 9.75
CA GLN A 140 5.35 0.65 10.96
C GLN A 140 5.76 1.78 11.92
N LEU A 141 6.29 2.89 11.39
CA LEU A 141 6.62 4.09 12.18
C LEU A 141 5.37 4.77 12.75
N ALA A 142 4.31 4.93 11.95
CA ALA A 142 3.04 5.49 12.40
C ALA A 142 2.40 4.64 13.52
N VAL A 143 2.40 3.31 13.38
CA VAL A 143 1.92 2.36 14.41
C VAL A 143 2.80 2.40 15.67
N ALA A 144 4.10 2.67 15.54
CA ALA A 144 5.00 2.90 16.67
C ALA A 144 4.82 4.28 17.35
N GLY A 145 3.87 5.10 16.89
CA GLY A 145 3.57 6.43 17.43
C GLY A 145 4.49 7.55 16.93
N VAL A 146 5.32 7.29 15.90
CA VAL A 146 6.16 8.32 15.29
C VAL A 146 5.28 9.29 14.46
N PRO A 147 5.45 10.62 14.59
CA PRO A 147 4.71 11.59 13.79
C PRO A 147 5.03 11.53 12.28
N VAL A 148 4.26 10.73 11.51
CA VAL A 148 4.41 10.64 10.05
C VAL A 148 3.60 11.73 9.33
N ARG A 149 4.29 12.60 8.59
CA ARG A 149 3.69 13.70 7.80
C ARG A 149 3.21 13.20 6.44
N THR A 150 2.17 12.38 6.41
CA THR A 150 1.65 11.71 5.19
C THR A 150 1.34 12.65 4.03
N ALA A 151 0.95 13.90 4.29
CA ALA A 151 0.72 14.92 3.26
C ALA A 151 1.91 15.12 2.29
N ARG A 152 3.16 14.94 2.73
CA ARG A 152 4.34 15.06 1.86
C ARG A 152 4.40 13.95 0.78
N LEU A 153 3.77 12.80 0.98
CA LEU A 153 3.65 11.73 -0.04
C LEU A 153 2.70 12.12 -1.20
N LEU A 154 1.85 13.12 -0.97
CA LEU A 154 0.79 13.56 -1.85
C LEU A 154 1.03 14.98 -2.41
N GLN A 155 2.14 15.63 -2.02
CA GLN A 155 2.54 16.93 -2.52
C GLN A 155 2.73 16.85 -4.05
N GLY A 156 2.10 17.77 -4.79
CA GLY A 156 2.10 17.78 -6.26
C GLY A 156 1.15 16.76 -6.92
N ARG A 157 0.29 16.07 -6.15
CA ARG A 157 -0.77 15.19 -6.67
C ARG A 157 -2.14 15.82 -6.45
N ASP A 158 -3.12 15.46 -7.29
CA ASP A 158 -4.53 15.82 -7.11
C ASP A 158 -5.17 14.94 -6.01
N ALA A 159 -4.74 15.15 -4.78
CA ALA A 159 -5.17 14.38 -3.61
C ALA A 159 -5.93 15.28 -2.63
N VAL A 160 -7.14 14.85 -2.27
CA VAL A 160 -8.02 15.57 -1.33
C VAL A 160 -8.04 14.91 0.05
N ASP A 161 -8.16 15.69 1.10
CA ASP A 161 -8.35 15.20 2.47
C ASP A 161 -9.74 14.55 2.58
N ALA A 162 -9.81 13.23 2.67
CA ALA A 162 -11.05 12.47 2.70
C ALA A 162 -11.98 12.79 3.89
N LEU A 163 -11.47 13.42 4.96
CA LEU A 163 -12.27 13.86 6.11
C LEU A 163 -12.85 15.27 5.95
N ARG A 164 -12.38 16.04 4.95
CA ARG A 164 -12.78 17.44 4.71
C ARG A 164 -13.35 17.67 3.31
N ALA A 165 -13.00 16.82 2.35
CA ALA A 165 -13.60 16.81 1.04
C ALA A 165 -15.11 16.60 1.20
N PRO A 166 -15.96 17.40 0.54
CA PRO A 166 -17.39 17.14 0.53
C PRO A 166 -17.60 15.74 -0.06
N ALA A 167 -18.37 14.90 0.64
CA ALA A 167 -18.74 13.59 0.13
C ALA A 167 -19.36 13.77 -1.27
N PRO A 168 -18.95 12.99 -2.29
CA PRO A 168 -19.48 13.15 -3.63
C PRO A 168 -21.00 12.99 -3.59
N ALA A 169 -21.73 13.93 -4.20
CA ALA A 169 -23.20 14.03 -4.09
C ALA A 169 -23.97 12.78 -4.60
N ARG A 170 -23.26 11.87 -5.27
CA ARG A 170 -23.69 10.50 -5.58
C ARG A 170 -22.60 9.51 -5.19
N PRO A 171 -22.56 8.98 -3.95
CA PRO A 171 -21.87 7.73 -3.71
C PRO A 171 -22.71 6.63 -4.38
N GLY A 172 -22.08 5.79 -5.18
CA GLY A 172 -22.85 4.77 -5.91
C GLY A 172 -21.96 3.88 -6.74
N TRP A 173 -21.35 2.90 -6.07
CA TRP A 173 -21.16 1.60 -6.71
C TRP A 173 -22.29 0.70 -6.22
N THR A 174 -23.05 0.12 -7.14
CA THR A 174 -23.98 -0.96 -6.83
C THR A 174 -23.26 -2.28 -7.03
N VAL A 175 -23.34 -3.15 -6.02
CA VAL A 175 -22.72 -4.48 -6.03
C VAL A 175 -23.84 -5.50 -5.83
N ASP A 176 -24.21 -6.19 -6.91
CA ASP A 176 -25.33 -7.15 -6.92
C ASP A 176 -24.87 -8.61 -6.70
N GLY A 177 -23.64 -8.81 -6.25
CA GLY A 177 -22.99 -10.11 -6.06
C GLY A 177 -22.43 -10.73 -7.35
N GLN A 178 -22.79 -10.19 -8.52
CA GLN A 178 -22.26 -10.61 -9.82
C GLN A 178 -21.47 -9.50 -10.53
N LEU A 179 -21.83 -8.24 -10.30
CA LEU A 179 -21.30 -7.07 -11.00
C LEU A 179 -21.09 -5.89 -10.06
N VAL A 180 -20.12 -5.04 -10.42
CA VAL A 180 -19.93 -3.70 -9.84
C VAL A 180 -20.30 -2.67 -10.90
N ARG A 181 -21.27 -1.81 -10.60
CA ARG A 181 -21.78 -0.79 -11.53
C ARG A 181 -21.72 0.60 -10.91
N THR A 182 -21.52 1.63 -11.72
CA THR A 182 -21.66 3.04 -11.32
C THR A 182 -23.11 3.36 -10.91
N ALA A 183 -23.32 4.55 -10.34
CA ALA A 183 -24.64 5.04 -9.95
C ALA A 183 -25.62 5.12 -11.13
N ASP A 184 -25.10 5.32 -12.35
CA ASP A 184 -25.87 5.37 -13.60
C ASP A 184 -26.00 3.99 -14.27
N GLY A 185 -25.64 2.90 -13.57
CA GLY A 185 -25.83 1.51 -13.99
C GLY A 185 -24.80 0.95 -14.97
N ALA A 186 -23.79 1.74 -15.36
CA ALA A 186 -22.71 1.29 -16.24
C ALA A 186 -21.71 0.39 -15.50
N LEU A 187 -21.13 -0.60 -16.17
CA LEU A 187 -20.04 -1.40 -15.61
C LEU A 187 -18.78 -0.54 -15.44
N LEU A 188 -18.00 -0.82 -14.40
CA LEU A 188 -16.67 -0.22 -14.24
C LEU A 188 -15.74 -0.64 -15.40
N ALA A 189 -14.83 0.24 -15.79
CA ALA A 189 -13.82 -0.08 -16.79
C ALA A 189 -12.96 -1.27 -16.31
N GLY A 190 -12.80 -2.28 -17.17
CA GLY A 190 -12.10 -3.53 -16.85
C GLY A 190 -12.91 -4.55 -16.04
N ALA A 191 -14.17 -4.26 -15.65
CA ALA A 191 -15.02 -5.25 -15.02
C ALA A 191 -15.41 -6.37 -16.00
N LEU A 192 -15.45 -7.61 -15.52
CA LEU A 192 -15.94 -8.77 -16.28
C LEU A 192 -17.43 -8.58 -16.63
N ALA A 193 -17.72 -8.24 -17.87
CA ALA A 193 -19.08 -8.22 -18.38
C ALA A 193 -19.60 -9.66 -18.54
N PRO A 194 -20.81 -10.01 -18.08
CA PRO A 194 -21.38 -11.32 -18.35
C PRO A 194 -21.58 -11.49 -19.86
N ALA A 195 -21.39 -12.70 -20.36
CA ALA A 195 -21.68 -13.02 -21.75
C ALA A 195 -23.14 -12.66 -22.07
N ARG A 196 -23.34 -11.61 -22.87
CA ARG A 196 -24.68 -11.21 -23.32
C ARG A 196 -25.19 -12.32 -24.22
N ARG A 197 -26.39 -12.83 -23.94
CA ARG A 197 -27.08 -13.73 -24.85
C ARG A 197 -27.30 -12.99 -26.16
N VAL A 198 -26.64 -13.44 -27.23
CA VAL A 198 -26.94 -12.95 -28.58
C VAL A 198 -28.41 -13.24 -28.81
N VAL A 199 -29.19 -12.18 -29.03
CA VAL A 199 -30.54 -12.33 -29.56
C VAL A 199 -30.33 -12.76 -31.00
N GLU A 200 -30.50 -14.05 -31.29
CA GLU A 200 -30.69 -14.49 -32.67
C GLU A 200 -31.87 -13.69 -33.21
N THR A 201 -31.60 -12.81 -34.17
CA THR A 201 -32.65 -12.04 -34.85
C THR A 201 -33.52 -13.04 -35.59
N THR A 202 -34.64 -13.42 -34.99
CA THR A 202 -35.54 -14.42 -35.54
C THR A 202 -35.97 -13.97 -36.92
N VAL A 203 -35.51 -14.67 -37.96
CA VAL A 203 -35.87 -14.35 -39.34
C VAL A 203 -37.31 -14.78 -39.57
N THR A 204 -38.25 -13.92 -39.20
CA THR A 204 -39.62 -13.98 -39.71
C THR A 204 -39.58 -13.51 -41.16
N THR A 205 -39.29 -14.44 -42.08
CA THR A 205 -39.60 -14.26 -43.50
C THR A 205 -41.11 -14.14 -43.65
N ASP A 206 -41.62 -12.92 -43.62
CA ASP A 206 -43.00 -12.62 -44.01
C ASP A 206 -43.01 -11.54 -45.09
N GLN A 207 -42.61 -11.97 -46.29
CA GLN A 207 -43.06 -11.34 -47.53
C GLN A 207 -43.62 -12.42 -48.46
N PRO A 208 -44.92 -12.38 -48.78
CA PRO A 208 -45.47 -13.21 -49.85
C PRO A 208 -45.03 -12.64 -51.21
N ASN A 209 -44.65 -13.55 -52.12
CA ASN A 209 -44.28 -13.30 -53.53
C ASN A 209 -42.96 -12.52 -53.77
N GLY A 210 -41.84 -13.21 -53.62
CA GLY A 210 -40.56 -12.82 -54.20
C GLY A 210 -39.62 -14.03 -54.35
N THR A 211 -39.33 -14.45 -55.58
CA THR A 211 -38.28 -15.45 -55.87
C THR A 211 -36.91 -14.91 -55.44
N PRO A 212 -35.98 -15.75 -54.95
CA PRO A 212 -34.75 -15.25 -54.33
C PRO A 212 -33.82 -14.60 -55.35
N VAL A 213 -33.62 -13.29 -55.23
CA VAL A 213 -32.71 -12.52 -56.09
C VAL A 213 -31.40 -12.26 -55.35
N ASP A 214 -30.54 -13.27 -55.39
CA ASP A 214 -29.13 -13.18 -55.80
C ASP A 214 -28.24 -14.17 -55.03
N ARG A 215 -27.48 -14.98 -55.77
CA ARG A 215 -26.44 -15.85 -55.22
C ARG A 215 -25.30 -15.03 -54.62
N ASP A 216 -25.00 -13.88 -55.23
CA ASP A 216 -23.90 -13.02 -54.82
C ASP A 216 -24.23 -12.28 -53.52
N ALA A 217 -25.52 -12.04 -53.21
CA ALA A 217 -25.94 -11.55 -51.90
C ALA A 217 -25.68 -12.57 -50.78
N LEU A 218 -26.03 -13.84 -50.99
CA LEU A 218 -25.75 -14.93 -50.03
C LEU A 218 -24.25 -15.16 -49.86
N ILE A 219 -23.46 -15.09 -50.95
CA ILE A 219 -22.00 -15.19 -50.89
C ILE A 219 -21.40 -13.97 -50.17
N THR A 220 -21.88 -12.76 -50.44
CA THR A 220 -21.43 -11.54 -49.76
C THR A 220 -21.68 -11.61 -48.26
N GLU A 221 -22.85 -12.12 -47.84
CA GLU A 221 -23.21 -12.28 -46.44
C GLU A 221 -22.41 -13.39 -45.74
N PHE A 222 -22.15 -14.51 -46.44
CA PHE A 222 -21.23 -15.55 -45.97
C PHE A 222 -19.80 -15.02 -45.81
N LEU A 223 -19.30 -14.24 -46.78
CA LEU A 223 -17.98 -13.61 -46.73
C LEU A 223 -17.90 -12.46 -45.70
N ARG A 224 -19.03 -11.87 -45.31
CA ARG A 224 -19.11 -10.90 -44.20
C ARG A 224 -19.01 -11.62 -42.86
N SER A 225 -19.85 -12.62 -42.64
CA SER A 225 -19.84 -13.48 -41.45
C SER A 225 -18.49 -14.17 -41.23
N GLY A 226 -17.87 -14.68 -42.31
CA GLY A 226 -16.53 -15.27 -42.27
C GLY A 226 -15.43 -14.28 -41.87
N ARG A 227 -15.54 -13.01 -42.29
CA ARG A 227 -14.61 -11.94 -41.89
C ARG A 227 -14.73 -11.59 -40.42
N GLU A 228 -15.97 -11.48 -39.93
CA GLU A 228 -16.28 -11.20 -38.52
C GLU A 228 -15.77 -12.33 -37.62
N MET A 229 -15.92 -13.59 -38.04
CA MET A 229 -15.37 -14.75 -37.32
C MET A 229 -13.83 -14.77 -37.29
N ILE A 230 -13.15 -14.46 -38.41
CA ILE A 230 -11.67 -14.38 -38.44
C ILE A 230 -11.16 -13.20 -37.61
N ALA A 231 -11.85 -12.05 -37.61
CA ALA A 231 -11.51 -10.93 -36.74
C ALA A 231 -11.60 -11.32 -35.25
N ALA A 232 -12.69 -11.98 -34.85
CA ALA A 232 -12.84 -12.48 -33.48
C ALA A 232 -11.75 -13.50 -33.09
N GLN A 233 -11.40 -14.44 -33.98
CA GLN A 233 -10.31 -15.39 -33.75
C GLN A 233 -8.94 -14.71 -33.62
N ARG A 234 -8.66 -13.71 -34.47
CA ARG A 234 -7.44 -12.89 -34.38
C ARG A 234 -7.35 -12.18 -33.04
N ASP A 235 -8.44 -11.54 -32.60
CA ASP A 235 -8.44 -10.72 -31.39
C ASP A 235 -8.32 -11.61 -30.13
N VAL A 236 -8.90 -12.82 -30.14
CA VAL A 236 -8.65 -13.85 -29.10
C VAL A 236 -7.18 -14.30 -29.07
N LEU A 237 -6.57 -14.56 -30.22
CA LEU A 237 -5.16 -14.96 -30.30
C LEU A 237 -4.21 -13.83 -29.86
N LEU A 238 -4.45 -12.59 -30.29
CA LEU A 238 -3.66 -11.43 -29.85
C LEU A 238 -3.78 -11.20 -28.34
N THR A 239 -4.99 -11.34 -27.78
CA THR A 239 -5.20 -11.26 -26.33
C THR A 239 -4.48 -12.38 -25.58
N TYR A 240 -4.48 -13.62 -26.11
CA TYR A 240 -3.75 -14.75 -25.53
C TYR A 240 -2.23 -14.54 -25.51
N PHE A 241 -1.67 -13.88 -26.52
CA PHE A 241 -0.26 -13.49 -26.57
C PHE A 241 0.05 -12.14 -25.89
N GLY A 242 -0.87 -11.60 -25.08
CA GLY A 242 -0.65 -10.40 -24.26
C GLY A 242 -0.75 -9.06 -25.01
N GLY A 243 -1.17 -9.06 -26.27
CA GLY A 243 -1.39 -7.84 -27.05
C GLY A 243 -2.71 -7.17 -26.72
N THR A 244 -2.70 -5.86 -26.47
CA THR A 244 -3.91 -5.06 -26.27
C THR A 244 -4.64 -4.82 -27.59
N GLY A 245 -5.43 -5.81 -28.03
CA GLY A 245 -6.31 -5.70 -29.19
C GLY A 245 -7.39 -4.64 -28.98
N SER A 246 -7.24 -3.47 -29.59
CA SER A 246 -8.28 -2.43 -29.61
C SER A 246 -9.38 -2.83 -30.61
N PRO A 247 -10.67 -2.86 -30.22
CA PRO A 247 -11.74 -3.30 -31.11
C PRO A 247 -11.95 -2.29 -32.24
N VAL A 248 -11.86 -2.78 -33.49
CA VAL A 248 -12.20 -1.97 -34.67
C VAL A 248 -13.71 -1.73 -34.68
N ALA A 249 -14.13 -0.47 -34.50
CA ALA A 249 -15.53 -0.11 -34.55
C ALA A 249 -16.15 -0.38 -35.94
N PRO A 250 -17.39 -0.91 -36.02
CA PRO A 250 -18.07 -1.07 -37.29
C PRO A 250 -18.36 0.30 -37.92
N VAL A 251 -18.02 0.47 -39.19
CA VAL A 251 -18.27 1.70 -39.95
C VAL A 251 -19.77 1.85 -40.18
N ALA A 252 -20.39 2.88 -39.59
CA ALA A 252 -21.79 3.20 -39.82
C ALA A 252 -22.01 3.76 -41.24
N PRO A 253 -23.14 3.43 -41.91
CA PRO A 253 -23.47 4.01 -43.20
C PRO A 253 -23.76 5.52 -43.07
N VAL A 254 -23.28 6.29 -44.04
CA VAL A 254 -23.41 7.75 -44.05
C VAL A 254 -24.87 8.17 -44.23
N ALA A 255 -25.43 8.84 -43.22
CA ALA A 255 -26.74 9.50 -43.34
C ALA A 255 -26.61 10.82 -44.10
N ALA A 256 -27.52 11.07 -45.05
CA ALA A 256 -27.54 12.29 -45.86
C ALA A 256 -27.94 13.52 -45.01
N VAL A 257 -27.18 14.61 -45.14
CA VAL A 257 -27.43 15.87 -44.44
C VAL A 257 -28.50 16.69 -45.17
N ALA A 258 -29.55 17.11 -44.46
CA ALA A 258 -30.49 18.14 -44.91
C ALA A 258 -30.06 19.52 -44.36
N PRO A 259 -30.07 20.62 -45.15
CA PRO A 259 -29.53 21.91 -44.72
C PRO A 259 -30.62 22.88 -44.21
N VAL A 260 -30.41 23.53 -43.06
CA VAL A 260 -31.15 24.76 -42.67
C VAL A 260 -30.27 25.75 -41.91
N ALA A 261 -30.03 26.89 -42.56
CA ALA A 261 -29.80 28.29 -42.11
C ALA A 261 -28.94 28.66 -40.86
N PRO A 262 -28.12 29.73 -40.96
CA PRO A 262 -27.32 30.26 -39.84
C PRO A 262 -28.10 31.22 -38.92
N GLN A 263 -27.67 31.33 -37.66
CA GLN A 263 -27.97 32.47 -36.79
C GLN A 263 -26.69 33.15 -36.32
N ALA A 264 -26.75 34.47 -36.13
CA ALA A 264 -25.59 35.34 -36.06
C ALA A 264 -25.17 35.71 -34.63
N LEU A 265 -23.84 35.80 -34.46
CA LEU A 265 -23.06 36.67 -33.58
C LEU A 265 -23.76 37.32 -32.36
N SER A 266 -23.21 37.03 -31.18
CA SER A 266 -22.96 38.08 -30.19
C SER A 266 -21.56 37.93 -29.61
N SER A 267 -20.80 39.02 -29.63
CA SER A 267 -19.39 39.08 -29.28
C SER A 267 -19.17 39.94 -28.04
N ALA A 268 -18.41 39.47 -27.06
CA ALA A 268 -17.70 40.34 -26.11
C ALA A 268 -16.53 39.62 -25.45
N GLU A 269 -15.31 40.01 -25.81
CA GLU A 269 -14.08 39.84 -25.03
C GLU A 269 -13.37 41.21 -25.07
N PRO A 270 -12.80 41.68 -23.95
CA PRO A 270 -11.34 41.86 -23.91
C PRO A 270 -10.77 41.63 -22.48
N ALA A 271 -9.46 41.64 -22.19
CA ALA A 271 -8.31 42.06 -22.99
C ALA A 271 -7.05 41.24 -22.64
N PHE A 272 -6.17 41.04 -23.62
CA PHE A 272 -4.75 40.74 -23.39
C PHE A 272 -3.92 42.04 -23.52
N VAL A 273 -2.72 42.06 -22.93
CA VAL A 273 -1.70 43.09 -23.19
C VAL A 273 -0.49 42.41 -23.83
N GLU A 274 -0.01 43.01 -24.91
CA GLU A 274 0.97 42.51 -25.87
C GLU A 274 2.27 43.32 -25.76
N VAL A 275 3.45 42.66 -25.85
CA VAL A 275 4.69 43.31 -26.33
C VAL A 275 5.55 42.32 -27.14
N GLU A 276 5.52 42.56 -28.44
CA GLU A 276 6.47 42.38 -29.55
C GLU A 276 7.93 41.86 -29.36
N LEU A 277 8.44 41.26 -30.45
CA LEU A 277 9.75 40.61 -30.63
C LEU A 277 10.83 41.52 -31.27
N ALA A 278 12.11 41.25 -31.01
CA ALA A 278 13.21 41.56 -31.95
C ALA A 278 14.47 40.68 -31.75
N SER A 279 15.03 40.20 -32.87
CA SER A 279 16.38 39.59 -32.99
C SER A 279 17.17 40.37 -34.06
N PRO A 280 18.53 40.35 -34.07
CA PRO A 280 19.21 39.36 -34.93
C PRO A 280 20.64 38.90 -34.54
N VAL A 281 20.87 37.59 -34.71
CA VAL A 281 21.98 36.87 -35.43
C VAL A 281 23.42 37.45 -35.49
N VAL A 282 24.39 36.64 -35.01
CA VAL A 282 25.62 36.19 -35.76
C VAL A 282 25.93 34.74 -35.35
N GLN A 283 26.47 33.92 -36.27
CA GLN A 283 26.82 32.49 -36.07
C GLN A 283 28.33 32.27 -35.79
N GLU A 284 28.68 31.17 -35.14
CA GLU A 284 30.02 30.54 -35.19
C GLU A 284 29.87 29.01 -35.17
N GLU A 285 30.80 28.27 -35.80
CA GLU A 285 30.63 26.85 -36.18
C GLU A 285 30.97 25.83 -35.06
N VAL A 286 30.48 24.59 -35.19
CA VAL A 286 30.66 23.49 -34.23
C VAL A 286 31.52 22.37 -34.84
N PRO A 287 32.52 21.81 -34.14
CA PRO A 287 33.38 20.74 -34.68
C PRO A 287 32.69 19.37 -34.69
N THR A 288 33.07 18.53 -35.67
CA THR A 288 32.66 17.11 -35.75
C THR A 288 33.47 16.23 -34.80
N ALA A 289 32.80 15.44 -33.96
CA ALA A 289 33.45 14.51 -33.04
C ALA A 289 34.21 13.38 -33.76
N SER A 290 35.36 13.00 -33.23
CA SER A 290 36.26 11.97 -33.74
C SER A 290 36.16 10.68 -32.91
N ALA A 291 36.76 9.58 -33.38
CA ALA A 291 36.77 8.31 -32.65
C ALA A 291 37.49 8.39 -31.28
N GLU A 292 38.41 9.34 -31.10
CA GLU A 292 39.10 9.59 -29.82
C GLU A 292 38.17 10.24 -28.79
N ASP A 293 37.16 11.00 -29.24
CA ASP A 293 36.17 11.62 -28.36
C ASP A 293 35.21 10.58 -27.75
N VAL A 294 34.83 9.56 -28.53
CA VAL A 294 33.97 8.46 -28.07
C VAL A 294 34.65 7.65 -26.96
N GLY A 295 35.93 7.29 -27.12
CA GLY A 295 36.68 6.53 -26.12
C GLY A 295 36.84 7.28 -24.79
N ARG A 296 37.06 8.60 -24.85
CA ARG A 296 37.11 9.47 -23.68
C ARG A 296 35.77 9.50 -22.93
N VAL A 297 34.66 9.67 -23.64
CA VAL A 297 33.31 9.67 -23.06
C VAL A 297 32.98 8.33 -22.39
N VAL A 298 33.37 7.19 -22.98
CA VAL A 298 33.22 5.85 -22.38
C VAL A 298 33.96 5.76 -21.04
N LEU A 299 35.22 6.19 -20.98
CA LEU A 299 36.04 6.14 -19.77
C LEU A 299 35.54 7.11 -18.68
N GLU A 300 35.06 8.30 -19.05
CA GLU A 300 34.44 9.26 -18.12
C GLU A 300 33.16 8.70 -17.49
N ILE A 301 32.29 8.04 -18.26
CA ILE A 301 31.04 7.44 -17.73
C ILE A 301 31.33 6.25 -16.80
N ILE A 302 32.30 5.40 -17.16
CA ILE A 302 32.75 4.31 -16.27
C ILE A 302 33.32 4.93 -14.98
N SER A 303 34.15 5.97 -15.08
CA SER A 303 34.71 6.69 -13.93
C SER A 303 33.62 7.28 -13.01
N GLU A 304 32.65 8.01 -13.56
CA GLU A 304 31.53 8.60 -12.79
C GLU A 304 30.67 7.54 -12.09
N ARG A 305 30.43 6.38 -12.72
CA ARG A 305 29.55 5.32 -12.18
C ARG A 305 30.25 4.33 -11.26
N THR A 306 31.56 4.16 -11.39
CA THR A 306 32.36 3.28 -10.51
C THR A 306 33.07 4.04 -9.39
N GLY A 307 33.29 5.35 -9.55
CA GLY A 307 34.05 6.19 -8.64
C GLY A 307 35.58 6.05 -8.80
N TYR A 308 36.08 5.28 -9.75
CA TYR A 308 37.52 5.20 -10.03
C TYR A 308 37.97 6.41 -10.88
N PRO A 309 39.09 7.07 -10.56
CA PRO A 309 39.73 8.05 -11.44
C PRO A 309 40.00 7.50 -12.84
N VAL A 310 39.76 8.33 -13.87
CA VAL A 310 39.90 7.95 -15.30
C VAL A 310 41.31 7.40 -15.62
N ASP A 311 42.33 7.90 -14.94
CA ASP A 311 43.74 7.49 -15.05
C ASP A 311 44.07 6.11 -14.46
N MET A 312 43.11 5.47 -13.77
CA MET A 312 43.23 4.09 -13.27
C MET A 312 42.34 3.07 -14.01
N ILE A 313 41.69 3.46 -15.11
CA ILE A 313 40.82 2.57 -15.90
C ILE A 313 41.55 2.18 -17.19
N GLU A 314 42.14 0.98 -17.21
CA GLU A 314 42.83 0.45 -18.40
C GLU A 314 41.81 -0.04 -19.46
N PRO A 315 42.03 0.19 -20.78
CA PRO A 315 41.00 -0.07 -21.80
C PRO A 315 40.58 -1.54 -21.99
N ASP A 316 41.45 -2.47 -21.64
CA ASP A 316 41.28 -3.93 -21.75
C ASP A 316 40.76 -4.60 -20.47
N LEU A 317 40.55 -3.82 -19.41
CA LEU A 317 40.12 -4.28 -18.09
C LEU A 317 38.65 -4.76 -18.10
N ASP A 318 38.34 -5.85 -17.38
CA ASP A 318 37.02 -6.50 -17.43
C ASP A 318 36.02 -5.80 -16.49
N LEU A 319 34.93 -5.31 -17.07
CA LEU A 319 33.92 -4.50 -16.38
C LEU A 319 33.23 -5.29 -15.24
N GLU A 320 33.10 -6.61 -15.37
CA GLU A 320 32.43 -7.46 -14.39
C GLU A 320 33.42 -8.03 -13.36
N ALA A 321 34.57 -8.55 -13.81
CA ALA A 321 35.52 -9.23 -12.94
C ALA A 321 36.39 -8.29 -12.11
N ASP A 322 36.83 -7.17 -12.70
CA ASP A 322 37.83 -6.28 -12.08
C ASP A 322 37.17 -5.02 -11.47
N LEU A 323 36.14 -4.46 -12.11
CA LEU A 323 35.40 -3.30 -11.60
C LEU A 323 34.13 -3.65 -10.80
N SER A 324 33.75 -4.93 -10.73
CA SER A 324 32.56 -5.42 -10.01
C SER A 324 31.24 -4.77 -10.48
N ILE A 325 31.11 -4.49 -11.78
CA ILE A 325 29.89 -3.94 -12.39
C ILE A 325 28.95 -5.09 -12.75
N ASP A 326 27.82 -5.18 -12.06
CA ASP A 326 26.78 -6.18 -12.32
C ASP A 326 26.05 -5.95 -13.67
N SER A 327 25.26 -6.93 -14.12
CA SER A 327 24.54 -6.87 -15.40
C SER A 327 23.49 -5.74 -15.47
N ILE A 328 22.97 -5.28 -14.32
CA ILE A 328 22.00 -4.17 -14.28
C ILE A 328 22.75 -2.85 -14.46
N LYS A 329 23.85 -2.63 -13.74
CA LYS A 329 24.71 -1.46 -13.91
C LYS A 329 25.38 -1.40 -15.29
N ARG A 330 25.66 -2.54 -15.93
CA ARG A 330 26.09 -2.55 -17.34
C ARG A 330 25.00 -2.06 -18.28
N ALA A 331 23.74 -2.44 -18.06
CA ALA A 331 22.61 -1.90 -18.81
C ALA A 331 22.37 -0.40 -18.52
N GLU A 332 22.56 0.06 -17.27
CA GLU A 332 22.50 1.49 -16.93
C GLU A 332 23.65 2.29 -17.57
N ILE A 333 24.88 1.78 -17.55
CA ILE A 333 26.03 2.40 -18.22
C ILE A 333 25.79 2.42 -19.73
N ALA A 334 25.33 1.32 -20.33
CA ALA A 334 24.97 1.26 -21.75
C ALA A 334 23.86 2.27 -22.11
N GLY A 335 22.84 2.43 -21.26
CA GLY A 335 21.76 3.40 -21.43
C GLY A 335 22.24 4.86 -21.28
N GLU A 336 23.09 5.17 -20.30
CA GLU A 336 23.68 6.50 -20.12
C GLU A 336 24.69 6.83 -21.23
N LEU A 337 25.40 5.82 -21.76
CA LEU A 337 26.31 5.91 -22.90
C LEU A 337 25.55 6.18 -24.20
N ALA A 338 24.47 5.45 -24.46
CA ALA A 338 23.55 5.70 -25.57
C ALA A 338 22.92 7.10 -25.46
N LYS A 339 22.56 7.53 -24.25
CA LYS A 339 22.02 8.87 -23.99
C LYS A 339 23.05 9.97 -24.24
N ARG A 340 24.29 9.84 -23.75
CA ARG A 340 25.34 10.86 -23.93
C ARG A 340 25.89 10.92 -25.36
N LEU A 341 25.97 9.79 -26.07
CA LEU A 341 26.37 9.77 -27.47
C LEU A 341 25.23 10.20 -28.42
N GLY A 342 23.98 9.88 -28.09
CA GLY A 342 22.79 10.44 -28.77
C GLY A 342 22.65 11.96 -28.61
N ILE A 343 23.23 12.54 -27.56
CA ILE A 343 23.36 14.01 -27.37
C ILE A 343 24.49 14.60 -28.23
N ALA A 344 25.52 13.82 -28.62
CA ALA A 344 26.73 14.30 -29.28
C ALA A 344 26.68 14.26 -30.82
N GLY A 345 25.91 13.35 -31.42
CA GLY A 345 25.76 13.24 -32.88
C GLY A 345 24.86 12.07 -33.27
N GLY A 346 23.61 12.38 -33.63
CA GLY A 346 22.51 11.43 -33.64
C GLY A 346 22.54 10.32 -34.68
N ALA A 347 23.01 9.15 -34.25
CA ALA A 347 22.33 7.93 -34.61
C ALA A 347 20.96 7.86 -33.90
N GLU A 348 20.00 7.15 -34.47
CA GLU A 348 18.74 6.81 -33.81
C GLU A 348 19.00 6.05 -32.48
N LEU A 349 18.04 6.09 -31.55
CA LEU A 349 18.10 5.33 -30.31
C LEU A 349 18.35 3.85 -30.62
N LEU A 350 19.37 3.26 -29.99
CA LEU A 350 19.73 1.85 -30.14
C LEU A 350 18.51 0.97 -29.84
N ASP A 351 18.24 0.00 -30.70
CA ASP A 351 17.14 -0.95 -30.48
C ASP A 351 17.47 -1.98 -29.38
N ASP A 352 16.46 -2.74 -28.95
CA ASP A 352 16.62 -3.71 -27.86
C ASP A 352 17.67 -4.80 -28.16
N ALA A 353 17.91 -5.13 -29.44
CA ALA A 353 18.92 -6.11 -29.84
C ALA A 353 20.33 -5.50 -29.88
N GLU A 354 20.45 -4.23 -30.27
CA GLU A 354 21.69 -3.45 -30.19
C GLU A 354 22.11 -3.20 -28.73
N LEU A 355 21.15 -2.97 -27.83
CA LEU A 355 21.41 -2.90 -26.39
C LEU A 355 21.87 -4.27 -25.83
N GLU A 356 21.29 -5.38 -26.31
CA GLU A 356 21.74 -6.72 -25.94
C GLU A 356 23.20 -6.97 -26.37
N GLU A 357 23.59 -6.60 -27.59
CA GLU A 357 24.98 -6.68 -28.06
C GLU A 357 25.92 -5.77 -27.26
N LEU A 358 25.50 -4.54 -26.91
CA LEU A 358 26.29 -3.64 -26.09
C LEU A 358 26.53 -4.20 -24.66
N THR A 359 25.56 -4.94 -24.10
CA THR A 359 25.74 -5.63 -22.80
C THR A 359 26.62 -6.88 -22.87
N LYS A 360 26.86 -7.45 -24.06
CA LYS A 360 27.79 -8.57 -24.28
C LYS A 360 29.26 -8.13 -24.33
N ALA A 361 29.53 -6.85 -24.60
CA ALA A 361 30.87 -6.29 -24.58
C ALA A 361 31.42 -6.21 -23.14
N ARG A 362 32.56 -6.90 -22.88
CA ARG A 362 33.10 -7.06 -21.52
C ARG A 362 34.20 -6.08 -21.12
N THR A 363 34.77 -5.35 -22.09
CA THR A 363 35.88 -4.41 -21.87
C THR A 363 35.56 -3.04 -22.46
N ALA A 364 36.16 -1.98 -21.90
CA ALA A 364 35.95 -0.61 -22.37
C ALA A 364 36.38 -0.40 -23.84
N ALA A 365 37.42 -1.10 -24.29
CA ALA A 365 37.87 -1.09 -25.68
C ALA A 365 36.85 -1.70 -26.64
N ALA A 366 36.17 -2.80 -26.26
CA ALA A 366 35.15 -3.43 -27.09
C ALA A 366 33.90 -2.53 -27.26
N VAL A 367 33.47 -1.89 -26.16
CA VAL A 367 32.40 -0.89 -26.16
C VAL A 367 32.76 0.30 -27.06
N THR A 368 33.98 0.84 -26.93
CA THR A 368 34.46 1.99 -27.73
C THR A 368 34.50 1.68 -29.23
N ALA A 369 35.01 0.51 -29.62
CA ALA A 369 35.13 0.11 -31.02
C ALA A 369 33.76 -0.04 -31.71
N TRP A 370 32.75 -0.54 -31.00
CA TRP A 370 31.38 -0.67 -31.52
C TRP A 370 30.72 0.69 -31.76
N LEU A 371 30.92 1.66 -30.85
CA LEU A 371 30.32 3.00 -30.94
C LEU A 371 30.99 3.89 -32.00
N ALA A 372 32.33 3.81 -32.13
CA ALA A 372 33.07 4.54 -33.15
C ALA A 372 32.63 4.20 -34.59
N ALA A 373 32.09 3.00 -34.83
CA ALA A 373 31.54 2.59 -36.11
C ALA A 373 30.16 3.21 -36.44
N ARG A 374 29.47 3.81 -35.45
CA ARG A 374 28.06 4.26 -35.56
C ARG A 374 27.86 5.76 -35.37
N VAL A 375 28.77 6.45 -34.66
CA VAL A 375 28.78 7.93 -34.48
C VAL A 375 29.14 8.71 -35.77
N GLY A 376 29.42 8.01 -36.88
CA GLY A 376 29.71 8.59 -38.20
C GLY A 376 28.59 9.40 -38.88
N GLY A 377 27.45 9.66 -38.22
CA GLY A 377 26.50 10.68 -38.67
C GLY A 377 25.27 10.88 -37.77
N GLY A 378 24.82 12.15 -37.63
CA GLY A 378 23.38 12.43 -37.64
C GLY A 378 22.71 13.44 -36.65
N THR A 379 23.43 14.35 -35.97
CA THR A 379 22.86 15.58 -35.30
C THR A 379 21.89 15.45 -34.09
N ALA A 380 21.59 16.56 -33.39
CA ALA A 380 21.21 16.56 -31.96
C ALA A 380 20.15 17.61 -31.51
N SER A 381 19.72 17.52 -30.24
CA SER A 381 19.09 18.55 -29.37
C SER A 381 19.07 18.01 -27.91
N GLY A 382 18.96 18.76 -26.78
CA GLY A 382 18.72 20.20 -26.56
C GLY A 382 19.29 20.68 -25.18
N ARG A 383 18.48 21.31 -24.29
CA ARG A 383 18.93 21.80 -22.95
C ARG A 383 17.86 21.80 -21.84
N PRO A 384 18.25 21.94 -20.54
CA PRO A 384 17.38 21.77 -19.35
C PRO A 384 16.76 23.07 -18.78
N GLU A 385 15.88 22.91 -17.78
CA GLU A 385 15.05 23.93 -17.11
C GLU A 385 15.40 24.07 -15.60
N GLU A 386 15.27 25.27 -15.02
CA GLU A 386 15.52 25.58 -13.59
C GLU A 386 14.23 25.59 -12.73
N PRO A 387 14.29 25.36 -11.39
CA PRO A 387 13.11 25.02 -10.60
C PRO A 387 12.35 26.20 -9.97
N ALA A 388 11.03 26.03 -9.83
CA ALA A 388 10.12 26.96 -9.16
C ALA A 388 10.13 26.82 -7.60
N PRO A 389 9.72 27.85 -6.84
CA PRO A 389 9.89 27.87 -5.38
C PRO A 389 8.86 27.02 -4.63
N GLU A 390 9.31 26.29 -3.60
CA GLU A 390 8.43 25.54 -2.71
C GLU A 390 7.52 26.46 -1.88
N ARG A 391 6.20 26.20 -1.93
CA ARG A 391 5.25 26.75 -0.95
C ARG A 391 5.18 25.82 0.25
N ASP A 392 5.57 26.34 1.41
CA ASP A 392 5.55 25.59 2.67
C ASP A 392 4.10 25.41 3.16
N ALA A 393 3.46 24.31 2.74
CA ALA A 393 2.13 23.92 3.19
C ALA A 393 2.25 23.18 4.53
N THR A 394 1.76 23.79 5.61
CA THR A 394 1.75 23.19 6.95
C THR A 394 1.05 21.83 6.93
N PRO A 395 1.74 20.70 7.22
CA PRO A 395 1.17 19.38 7.03
C PRO A 395 0.08 19.08 8.06
N LEU A 396 -1.15 18.85 7.56
CA LEU A 396 -2.37 18.61 8.35
C LEU A 396 -2.52 17.19 8.92
N GLY A 397 -1.51 16.33 8.75
CA GLY A 397 -1.54 14.93 9.20
C GLY A 397 -1.24 14.80 10.70
N VAL A 398 -2.25 14.46 11.50
CA VAL A 398 -2.07 13.97 12.87
C VAL A 398 -1.77 12.47 12.80
N ALA A 399 -0.64 12.03 13.36
CA ALA A 399 -0.31 10.60 13.38
C ALA A 399 -1.29 9.79 14.25
N PRO A 400 -1.53 8.50 13.93
CA PRO A 400 -2.44 7.66 14.70
C PRO A 400 -2.06 7.62 16.18
N ARG A 401 -3.00 8.00 17.05
CA ARG A 401 -2.81 7.85 18.49
C ARG A 401 -3.11 6.41 18.88
N ARG A 402 -2.16 5.75 19.55
CA ARG A 402 -2.42 4.46 20.21
C ARG A 402 -3.28 4.73 21.44
N PHE A 403 -4.56 4.37 21.36
CA PHE A 403 -5.45 4.32 22.52
C PHE A 403 -5.28 2.97 23.22
N GLU A 404 -5.07 3.01 24.53
CA GLU A 404 -5.16 1.81 25.37
C GLU A 404 -6.60 1.69 25.85
N MET A 405 -7.29 0.62 25.43
CA MET A 405 -8.63 0.32 25.91
C MET A 405 -8.52 -0.20 27.35
N ARG A 406 -9.01 0.57 28.31
CA ARG A 406 -9.13 0.14 29.72
C ARG A 406 -10.59 -0.12 30.04
N ALA A 407 -10.86 -1.25 30.70
CA ALA A 407 -12.15 -1.46 31.34
C ALA A 407 -12.32 -0.45 32.47
N VAL A 408 -13.54 0.06 32.63
CA VAL A 408 -13.94 0.93 33.73
C VAL A 408 -15.20 0.33 34.30
N GLU A 409 -15.24 0.12 35.62
CA GLU A 409 -16.46 -0.32 36.30
C GLU A 409 -17.55 0.74 36.11
N LEU A 410 -18.70 0.32 35.59
CA LEU A 410 -19.89 1.18 35.60
C LEU A 410 -20.44 1.24 37.03
N PRO A 411 -20.99 2.38 37.47
CA PRO A 411 -21.66 2.46 38.77
C PRO A 411 -22.75 1.40 38.87
N ASP A 412 -22.79 0.68 40.00
CA ASP A 412 -23.82 -0.32 40.27
C ASP A 412 -25.19 0.38 40.37
N VAL A 413 -25.95 0.34 39.27
CA VAL A 413 -27.38 0.61 39.25
C VAL A 413 -28.09 -0.61 39.85
N GLY A 414 -27.95 -0.73 41.18
CA GLY A 414 -28.55 -1.78 41.99
C GLY A 414 -30.05 -1.89 41.77
N PRO A 415 -30.66 -3.04 42.12
CA PRO A 415 -31.91 -3.55 41.56
C PRO A 415 -33.03 -2.51 41.52
N GLN A 416 -33.18 -1.86 40.37
CA GLN A 416 -34.25 -0.91 40.11
C GLN A 416 -35.55 -1.68 39.89
N ALA A 417 -36.68 -1.09 40.29
CA ALA A 417 -38.00 -1.72 40.22
C ALA A 417 -38.23 -2.26 38.80
N GLY A 418 -38.42 -3.59 38.71
CA GLY A 418 -38.28 -4.31 37.46
C GLY A 418 -39.13 -3.72 36.34
N SER A 419 -38.54 -3.63 35.15
CA SER A 419 -39.30 -3.51 33.91
C SER A 419 -40.36 -4.61 33.90
N ASP A 420 -41.62 -4.26 33.73
CA ASP A 420 -42.71 -5.24 33.68
C ASP A 420 -42.58 -6.08 32.40
N LEU A 421 -41.97 -7.26 32.53
CA LEU A 421 -41.78 -8.21 31.43
C LEU A 421 -43.02 -9.08 31.20
N ALA A 422 -44.09 -8.92 32.00
CA ALA A 422 -45.25 -9.79 31.94
C ALA A 422 -45.97 -9.69 30.59
N GLY A 423 -46.18 -10.83 29.94
CA GLY A 423 -46.80 -10.90 28.61
C GLY A 423 -45.97 -10.33 27.46
N GLN A 424 -44.72 -9.91 27.69
CA GLN A 424 -43.79 -9.52 26.63
C GLN A 424 -43.17 -10.76 25.99
N ARG A 425 -43.07 -10.77 24.65
CA ARG A 425 -42.56 -11.92 23.88
C ARG A 425 -41.05 -11.81 23.60
N PHE A 426 -40.30 -12.83 23.99
CA PHE A 426 -38.84 -12.93 23.80
C PHE A 426 -38.48 -14.09 22.89
N PHE A 427 -37.58 -13.87 21.93
CA PHE A 427 -37.00 -14.94 21.13
C PHE A 427 -35.57 -15.23 21.57
N LEU A 428 -35.28 -16.48 21.94
CA LEU A 428 -33.93 -16.96 22.22
C LEU A 428 -33.47 -17.82 21.04
N LEU A 429 -32.44 -17.37 20.34
CA LEU A 429 -31.97 -17.94 19.07
C LEU A 429 -30.67 -18.73 19.27
N GLY A 430 -30.77 -20.06 19.18
CA GLY A 430 -29.70 -21.00 19.50
C GLY A 430 -29.65 -21.38 20.98
N ASP A 431 -29.10 -22.56 21.26
CA ASP A 431 -29.07 -23.15 22.60
C ASP A 431 -28.00 -22.52 23.53
N GLY A 432 -26.87 -22.07 22.96
CA GLY A 432 -25.79 -21.45 23.73
C GLY A 432 -25.10 -22.38 24.74
N GLY A 433 -25.19 -23.70 24.56
CA GLY A 433 -24.61 -24.69 25.49
C GLY A 433 -25.50 -24.97 26.71
N GLY A 434 -26.82 -24.88 26.56
CA GLY A 434 -27.83 -24.95 27.61
C GLY A 434 -28.24 -23.60 28.21
N ALA A 435 -27.57 -22.50 27.85
CA ALA A 435 -27.87 -21.16 28.34
C ALA A 435 -29.30 -20.70 28.00
N ALA A 436 -29.84 -21.12 26.85
CA ALA A 436 -31.19 -20.77 26.43
C ALA A 436 -32.27 -21.23 27.43
N ALA A 437 -32.10 -22.40 28.05
CA ALA A 437 -33.05 -22.94 29.03
C ALA A 437 -33.03 -22.14 30.35
N GLU A 438 -31.84 -21.75 30.83
CA GLU A 438 -31.69 -20.95 32.05
C GLU A 438 -32.21 -19.51 31.86
N VAL A 439 -31.94 -18.89 30.69
CA VAL A 439 -32.52 -17.59 30.32
C VAL A 439 -34.05 -17.68 30.25
N ALA A 440 -34.58 -18.73 29.62
CA ALA A 440 -36.03 -18.94 29.52
C ALA A 440 -36.68 -19.09 30.90
N ALA A 441 -36.15 -19.95 31.78
CA ALA A 441 -36.66 -20.11 33.14
C ALA A 441 -36.64 -18.79 33.94
N GLY A 442 -35.61 -17.96 33.76
CA GLY A 442 -35.53 -16.64 34.38
C GLY A 442 -36.55 -15.62 33.83
N LEU A 443 -36.90 -15.69 32.55
CA LEU A 443 -37.91 -14.85 31.92
C LEU A 443 -39.34 -15.32 32.25
N ASP A 444 -39.60 -16.64 32.22
CA ASP A 444 -40.87 -17.26 32.61
C ASP A 444 -41.21 -16.94 34.07
N ALA A 445 -40.21 -16.98 34.97
CA ALA A 445 -40.36 -16.58 36.38
C ALA A 445 -40.72 -15.09 36.56
N ARG A 446 -40.58 -14.26 35.51
CA ARG A 446 -40.98 -12.85 35.45
C ARG A 446 -42.26 -12.64 34.61
N GLY A 447 -42.93 -13.71 34.19
CA GLY A 447 -44.20 -13.68 33.46
C GLY A 447 -44.09 -13.38 31.96
N ALA A 448 -42.88 -13.41 31.39
CA ALA A 448 -42.67 -13.22 29.96
C ALA A 448 -43.14 -14.43 29.14
N GLU A 449 -43.34 -14.24 27.83
CA GLU A 449 -43.58 -15.32 26.87
C GLU A 449 -42.28 -15.62 26.13
N VAL A 450 -41.66 -16.78 26.38
CA VAL A 450 -40.38 -17.14 25.77
C VAL A 450 -40.57 -18.12 24.61
N VAL A 451 -39.97 -17.81 23.46
CA VAL A 451 -39.88 -18.69 22.29
C VAL A 451 -38.43 -19.12 22.08
N LEU A 452 -38.17 -20.42 22.22
CA LEU A 452 -36.90 -21.03 21.84
C LEU A 452 -36.92 -21.36 20.35
N ALA A 453 -35.93 -20.90 19.59
CA ALA A 453 -35.81 -21.18 18.17
C ALA A 453 -34.35 -21.48 17.77
N ASP A 454 -34.18 -22.06 16.57
CA ASP A 454 -32.86 -22.32 16.01
C ASP A 454 -32.06 -21.02 15.80
N GLN A 455 -30.73 -21.11 15.86
CA GLN A 455 -29.83 -19.97 15.63
C GLN A 455 -29.96 -19.36 14.23
N GLY A 456 -30.49 -20.10 13.25
CA GLY A 456 -30.78 -19.62 11.89
C GLY A 456 -32.22 -19.13 11.69
N HIS A 457 -33.06 -19.07 12.73
CA HIS A 457 -34.46 -18.63 12.59
C HIS A 457 -34.53 -17.16 12.16
N VAL A 458 -35.18 -16.90 11.03
CA VAL A 458 -35.37 -15.57 10.45
C VAL A 458 -36.80 -15.12 10.76
N LEU A 459 -36.93 -14.13 11.65
CA LEU A 459 -38.24 -13.59 12.04
C LEU A 459 -39.04 -13.06 10.85
N GLY A 460 -40.34 -13.37 10.85
CA GLY A 460 -41.31 -12.90 9.86
C GLY A 460 -42.67 -12.60 10.47
N ALA A 461 -43.65 -12.31 9.62
CA ALA A 461 -44.98 -11.87 10.06
C ALA A 461 -45.76 -12.91 10.91
N ALA A 462 -45.36 -14.18 10.88
CA ALA A 462 -45.96 -15.25 11.67
C ALA A 462 -45.53 -15.25 13.15
N ASP A 463 -44.37 -14.66 13.47
CA ASP A 463 -43.81 -14.61 14.83
C ASP A 463 -44.53 -13.59 15.73
N GLY A 464 -45.30 -12.67 15.13
CA GLY A 464 -46.08 -11.64 15.81
C GLY A 464 -45.22 -10.48 16.32
N THR A 465 -45.74 -9.76 17.31
CA THR A 465 -45.00 -8.65 17.94
C THR A 465 -43.93 -9.21 18.89
N VAL A 466 -42.67 -8.97 18.58
CA VAL A 466 -41.52 -9.38 19.40
C VAL A 466 -41.06 -8.21 20.25
N HIS A 467 -40.91 -8.39 21.57
CA HIS A 467 -40.34 -7.37 22.43
C HIS A 467 -38.81 -7.32 22.31
N ALA A 468 -38.17 -8.49 22.43
CA ALA A 468 -36.72 -8.61 22.35
C ALA A 468 -36.26 -9.92 21.69
N VAL A 469 -35.09 -9.86 21.06
CA VAL A 469 -34.39 -11.01 20.48
C VAL A 469 -33.03 -11.16 21.15
N VAL A 470 -32.70 -12.38 21.59
CA VAL A 470 -31.41 -12.72 22.18
C VAL A 470 -30.74 -13.80 21.33
N TYR A 471 -29.63 -13.45 20.69
CA TYR A 471 -28.83 -14.34 19.87
C TYR A 471 -27.75 -15.03 20.71
N LEU A 472 -27.96 -16.32 20.97
CA LEU A 472 -27.06 -17.17 21.75
C LEU A 472 -26.14 -18.04 20.88
N GLY A 473 -26.38 -18.14 19.56
CA GLY A 473 -25.51 -18.86 18.60
C GLY A 473 -24.06 -18.35 18.48
N ALA A 474 -23.74 -17.22 19.13
CA ALA A 474 -22.39 -16.66 19.24
C ALA A 474 -21.59 -17.18 20.46
N LEU A 475 -22.24 -17.85 21.41
CA LEU A 475 -21.59 -18.63 22.47
C LEU A 475 -20.92 -19.90 21.88
N PRO A 476 -20.12 -20.66 22.68
CA PRO A 476 -19.27 -21.72 22.15
C PRO A 476 -20.02 -22.77 21.30
N GLY A 477 -19.49 -23.01 20.11
CA GLY A 477 -19.97 -23.95 19.10
C GLY A 477 -18.83 -24.27 18.13
N PRO A 478 -19.09 -25.01 17.03
CA PRO A 478 -18.04 -25.39 16.08
C PRO A 478 -17.29 -24.18 15.49
N ASP A 479 -16.03 -24.38 15.10
CA ASP A 479 -15.00 -23.36 14.81
C ASP A 479 -15.29 -22.38 13.64
N LEU A 480 -16.49 -22.40 13.06
CA LEU A 480 -16.91 -21.47 12.01
C LEU A 480 -17.24 -20.08 12.57
N PRO A 481 -16.84 -18.98 11.91
CA PRO A 481 -17.16 -17.63 12.34
C PRO A 481 -18.67 -17.38 12.33
N VAL A 482 -19.16 -16.52 13.24
CA VAL A 482 -20.61 -16.23 13.36
C VAL A 482 -21.16 -15.43 12.19
N LEU A 483 -20.31 -14.61 11.54
CA LEU A 483 -20.64 -13.87 10.33
C LEU A 483 -19.91 -14.48 9.13
N PRO A 484 -20.55 -14.52 7.94
CA PRO A 484 -21.78 -13.80 7.57
C PRO A 484 -23.10 -14.45 7.99
N ASP A 485 -23.10 -15.71 8.43
CA ASP A 485 -24.31 -16.54 8.52
C ASP A 485 -25.40 -16.00 9.48
N ALA A 486 -25.03 -15.30 10.56
CA ALA A 486 -26.00 -14.66 11.45
C ALA A 486 -26.62 -13.36 10.90
N PHE A 487 -26.12 -12.80 9.79
CA PHE A 487 -26.60 -11.52 9.26
C PHE A 487 -28.08 -11.49 8.86
N PRO A 488 -28.67 -12.51 8.19
CA PRO A 488 -30.09 -12.51 7.87
C PRO A 488 -30.98 -12.46 9.12
N VAL A 489 -30.57 -13.12 10.19
CA VAL A 489 -31.27 -13.15 11.49
C VAL A 489 -31.22 -11.78 12.16
N VAL A 490 -30.02 -11.17 12.25
CA VAL A 490 -29.85 -9.81 12.78
C VAL A 490 -30.66 -8.79 11.98
N LYS A 491 -30.61 -8.87 10.65
CA LYS A 491 -31.39 -8.01 9.76
C LYS A 491 -32.89 -8.14 10.03
N ALA A 492 -33.41 -9.37 10.09
CA ALA A 492 -34.83 -9.63 10.33
C ALA A 492 -35.30 -9.10 11.68
N ALA A 493 -34.51 -9.25 12.75
CA ALA A 493 -34.82 -8.68 14.06
C ALA A 493 -34.90 -7.15 14.03
N LEU A 494 -33.94 -6.47 13.38
CA LEU A 494 -33.94 -5.00 13.23
C LEU A 494 -35.13 -4.49 12.41
N THR A 495 -35.49 -5.17 11.32
CA THR A 495 -36.62 -4.76 10.47
C THR A 495 -37.99 -5.27 10.96
N GLY A 496 -38.00 -6.25 11.87
CA GLY A 496 -39.20 -6.92 12.38
C GLY A 496 -39.88 -6.21 13.56
N GLY A 497 -39.35 -5.07 14.00
CA GLY A 497 -39.95 -4.26 15.07
C GLY A 497 -39.61 -4.72 16.49
N ALA A 498 -38.55 -5.51 16.68
CA ALA A 498 -38.05 -5.85 18.02
C ALA A 498 -37.45 -4.62 18.70
N GLY A 499 -37.93 -4.26 19.90
CA GLY A 499 -37.43 -3.09 20.64
C GLY A 499 -36.02 -3.28 21.22
N ARG A 500 -35.59 -4.53 21.44
CA ARG A 500 -34.22 -4.87 21.85
C ARG A 500 -33.65 -6.02 21.04
N LEU A 501 -32.37 -5.95 20.72
CA LEU A 501 -31.61 -7.01 20.07
C LEU A 501 -30.27 -7.21 20.81
N LEU A 502 -30.14 -8.34 21.50
CA LEU A 502 -28.91 -8.72 22.19
C LEU A 502 -28.21 -9.86 21.44
N ALA A 503 -26.89 -9.83 21.37
CA ALA A 503 -26.08 -11.01 21.04
C ALA A 503 -25.09 -11.30 22.16
N VAL A 504 -24.91 -12.57 22.51
CA VAL A 504 -24.06 -12.97 23.64
C VAL A 504 -22.83 -13.70 23.15
N ARG A 505 -21.64 -13.29 23.62
CA ARG A 505 -20.37 -13.91 23.25
C ARG A 505 -19.43 -14.06 24.44
N ALA A 506 -18.49 -14.98 24.34
CA ALA A 506 -17.36 -15.03 25.26
C ALA A 506 -16.55 -13.71 25.19
N ALA A 507 -16.09 -13.23 26.34
CA ALA A 507 -15.26 -12.03 26.44
C ALA A 507 -13.83 -12.24 25.92
N THR A 508 -13.28 -13.44 26.13
CA THR A 508 -11.89 -13.80 25.78
C THR A 508 -11.80 -15.17 25.08
N GLY A 509 -10.61 -15.53 24.60
CA GLY A 509 -10.33 -16.84 23.99
C GLY A 509 -10.90 -17.01 22.58
N ALA A 510 -10.93 -18.26 22.09
CA ALA A 510 -11.35 -18.58 20.72
C ALA A 510 -12.79 -18.15 20.41
N GLY A 511 -13.71 -18.29 21.38
CA GLY A 511 -15.10 -17.84 21.24
C GLY A 511 -15.23 -16.33 21.01
N ALA A 512 -14.37 -15.52 21.63
CA ALA A 512 -14.35 -14.07 21.40
C ALA A 512 -13.89 -13.73 19.97
N VAL A 513 -12.89 -14.45 19.45
CA VAL A 513 -12.40 -14.27 18.06
C VAL A 513 -13.46 -14.70 17.04
N ARG A 514 -14.11 -15.86 17.26
CA ARG A 514 -15.21 -16.40 16.42
C ARG A 514 -16.36 -15.40 16.23
N ALA A 515 -16.69 -14.66 17.29
CA ALA A 515 -17.80 -13.71 17.33
C ALA A 515 -17.39 -12.23 17.12
N ALA A 516 -16.10 -11.92 16.91
CA ALA A 516 -15.57 -10.54 16.93
C ALA A 516 -16.25 -9.59 15.92
N GLY A 517 -16.74 -10.10 14.79
CA GLY A 517 -17.46 -9.32 13.79
C GLY A 517 -18.78 -8.71 14.29
N LEU A 518 -19.41 -9.31 15.32
CA LEU A 518 -20.65 -8.80 15.90
C LEU A 518 -20.47 -7.44 16.56
N ASP A 519 -19.33 -7.17 17.20
CA ASP A 519 -19.05 -5.87 17.82
C ASP A 519 -19.09 -4.73 16.77
N GLY A 520 -18.67 -5.01 15.54
CA GLY A 520 -18.79 -4.08 14.41
C GLY A 520 -20.25 -3.92 13.97
N LEU A 521 -20.91 -5.02 13.63
CA LEU A 521 -22.28 -5.06 13.14
C LEU A 521 -23.28 -4.36 14.10
N PHE A 522 -23.18 -4.64 15.39
CA PHE A 522 -24.10 -4.10 16.39
C PHE A 522 -23.85 -2.60 16.68
N ARG A 523 -22.61 -2.12 16.58
CA ARG A 523 -22.33 -0.67 16.63
C ARG A 523 -22.90 0.08 15.42
N THR A 524 -22.96 -0.56 14.25
CA THR A 524 -23.66 0.00 13.08
C THR A 524 -25.18 -0.04 13.30
N ALA A 525 -25.73 -1.18 13.75
CA ALA A 525 -27.15 -1.33 14.03
C ALA A 525 -27.67 -0.28 15.03
N ALA A 526 -26.97 -0.06 16.15
CA ALA A 526 -27.32 0.95 17.14
C ALA A 526 -27.24 2.40 16.65
N ARG A 527 -26.62 2.66 15.49
CA ARG A 527 -26.57 3.98 14.83
C ARG A 527 -27.62 4.15 13.73
N GLU A 528 -27.93 3.07 13.02
CA GLU A 528 -28.91 3.07 11.93
C GLU A 528 -30.36 2.89 12.43
N TYR A 529 -30.53 2.20 13.57
CA TYR A 529 -31.83 1.88 14.19
C TYR A 529 -31.88 2.46 15.61
N PRO A 530 -31.97 3.80 15.79
CA PRO A 530 -31.88 4.44 17.11
C PRO A 530 -33.03 4.05 18.06
N ASP A 531 -34.16 3.60 17.53
CA ASP A 531 -35.32 3.13 18.29
C ASP A 531 -35.16 1.68 18.80
N VAL A 532 -34.07 0.99 18.45
CA VAL A 532 -33.80 -0.41 18.82
C VAL A 532 -32.55 -0.48 19.71
N VAL A 533 -32.67 -1.07 20.89
CA VAL A 533 -31.51 -1.30 21.78
C VAL A 533 -30.71 -2.51 21.26
N ALA A 534 -29.79 -2.25 20.33
CA ALA A 534 -28.88 -3.26 19.76
C ALA A 534 -27.55 -3.33 20.55
N ARG A 535 -27.26 -4.46 21.23
CA ARG A 535 -26.05 -4.63 22.06
C ARG A 535 -25.40 -6.01 21.95
N VAL A 536 -24.09 -6.06 22.19
CA VAL A 536 -23.33 -7.31 22.38
C VAL A 536 -22.95 -7.42 23.86
N VAL A 537 -23.33 -8.53 24.49
CA VAL A 537 -23.01 -8.86 25.89
C VAL A 537 -21.79 -9.78 25.90
N ALA A 538 -20.67 -9.29 26.43
CA ALA A 538 -19.42 -10.04 26.54
C ALA A 538 -19.30 -10.67 27.94
N VAL A 539 -19.47 -11.99 28.04
CA VAL A 539 -19.45 -12.73 29.31
C VAL A 539 -18.07 -13.35 29.58
N GLY A 540 -17.59 -13.23 30.83
CA GLY A 540 -16.33 -13.83 31.26
C GLY A 540 -16.44 -15.34 31.52
N ASP A 541 -17.53 -15.75 32.17
CA ASP A 541 -17.92 -17.16 32.34
C ASP A 541 -19.01 -17.50 31.30
N VAL A 542 -18.85 -18.66 30.65
CA VAL A 542 -19.78 -19.19 29.64
C VAL A 542 -20.66 -20.32 30.18
N ALA A 543 -20.62 -20.61 31.48
CA ALA A 543 -21.55 -21.52 32.13
C ALA A 543 -23.00 -21.02 31.97
N PRO A 544 -23.98 -21.90 31.67
CA PRO A 544 -25.38 -21.51 31.40
C PRO A 544 -26.01 -20.55 32.43
N ALA A 545 -25.77 -20.78 33.72
CA ALA A 545 -26.29 -19.92 34.79
C ALA A 545 -25.67 -18.50 34.78
N ALA A 546 -24.36 -18.38 34.57
CA ALA A 546 -23.68 -17.10 34.50
C ALA A 546 -24.07 -16.30 33.25
N VAL A 547 -24.26 -17.00 32.12
CA VAL A 547 -24.84 -16.42 30.89
C VAL A 547 -26.25 -15.90 31.16
N ALA A 548 -27.10 -16.69 31.83
CA ALA A 548 -28.47 -16.32 32.12
C ALA A 548 -28.55 -15.09 33.04
N GLU A 549 -27.72 -15.04 34.09
CA GLU A 549 -27.61 -13.88 34.98
C GLU A 549 -27.25 -12.60 34.19
N ALA A 550 -26.21 -12.67 33.35
CA ALA A 550 -25.77 -11.54 32.53
C ALA A 550 -26.84 -11.06 31.52
N VAL A 551 -27.54 -11.99 30.86
CA VAL A 551 -28.60 -11.66 29.90
C VAL A 551 -29.82 -11.05 30.62
N LEU A 552 -30.24 -11.62 31.74
CA LEU A 552 -31.38 -11.11 32.52
C LEU A 552 -31.08 -9.71 33.07
N ALA A 553 -29.85 -9.46 33.53
CA ALA A 553 -29.42 -8.13 33.95
C ALA A 553 -29.51 -7.09 32.81
N GLU A 554 -29.02 -7.42 31.62
CA GLU A 554 -29.06 -6.51 30.45
C GLU A 554 -30.49 -6.27 29.93
N LEU A 555 -31.36 -7.29 29.98
CA LEU A 555 -32.78 -7.15 29.60
C LEU A 555 -33.57 -6.31 30.62
N CYS A 556 -33.29 -6.45 31.92
CA CYS A 556 -33.92 -5.66 32.98
C CYS A 556 -33.33 -4.24 33.10
N ALA A 557 -32.15 -3.97 32.54
CA ALA A 557 -31.53 -2.65 32.60
C ALA A 557 -32.41 -1.59 31.90
N PRO A 558 -32.62 -0.41 32.52
CA PRO A 558 -33.21 0.72 31.84
C PRO A 558 -32.34 1.07 30.62
N ALA A 559 -32.94 1.41 29.49
CA ALA A 559 -32.19 1.78 28.29
C ALA A 559 -31.29 3.00 28.61
N PRO A 560 -29.95 2.84 28.70
CA PRO A 560 -29.06 3.94 29.00
C PRO A 560 -28.93 4.85 27.78
N GLU A 561 -28.49 6.09 27.99
CA GLU A 561 -27.96 6.91 26.88
C GLU A 561 -26.93 6.09 26.07
N PRO A 562 -26.82 6.32 24.74
CA PRO A 562 -26.05 5.46 23.85
C PRO A 562 -24.54 5.55 24.11
N VAL A 563 -24.04 4.71 25.03
CA VAL A 563 -22.61 4.51 25.28
C VAL A 563 -22.00 3.74 24.08
N PRO A 564 -21.04 4.30 23.34
CA PRO A 564 -20.54 3.71 22.09
C PRO A 564 -19.50 2.57 22.29
N ALA A 565 -19.51 1.90 23.44
CA ALA A 565 -18.51 0.90 23.85
C ALA A 565 -19.18 -0.43 24.25
N PRO A 566 -18.51 -1.59 24.02
CA PRO A 566 -19.04 -2.88 24.47
C PRO A 566 -19.07 -2.95 26.00
N VAL A 567 -20.20 -3.40 26.55
CA VAL A 567 -20.34 -3.68 27.99
C VAL A 567 -19.89 -5.12 28.25
N SER A 568 -19.00 -5.29 29.22
CA SER A 568 -18.57 -6.62 29.70
C SER A 568 -19.04 -6.80 31.12
N THR A 569 -19.83 -7.83 31.37
CA THR A 569 -20.24 -8.23 32.72
C THR A 569 -19.25 -9.27 33.25
N GLN A 570 -18.34 -8.83 34.11
CA GLN A 570 -17.55 -9.74 34.94
C GLN A 570 -18.31 -9.97 36.26
N ALA A 571 -18.99 -11.12 36.35
CA ALA A 571 -19.32 -11.69 37.65
C ALA A 571 -18.00 -11.98 38.39
N GLY A 572 -17.87 -11.49 39.63
CA GLY A 572 -16.57 -11.25 40.25
C GLY A 572 -15.72 -12.49 40.48
N ALA A 573 -14.47 -12.46 40.01
CA ALA A 573 -13.44 -13.46 40.32
C ALA A 573 -12.11 -12.79 40.71
N GLY A 574 -11.95 -12.51 42.01
CA GLY A 574 -10.66 -12.36 42.67
C GLY A 574 -9.83 -11.11 42.34
N ALA A 575 -9.69 -10.23 43.33
CA ALA A 575 -8.63 -9.22 43.35
C ALA A 575 -7.24 -9.89 43.42
N GLY A 576 -6.60 -10.09 42.26
CA GLY A 576 -5.21 -10.51 42.14
C GLY A 576 -4.28 -9.30 42.13
N ALA A 577 -3.54 -9.08 43.22
CA ALA A 577 -2.60 -7.98 43.34
C ALA A 577 -1.29 -8.24 42.58
N GLY A 578 -0.70 -7.20 41.98
CA GLY A 578 0.76 -7.12 41.79
C GLY A 578 1.27 -6.55 40.45
N ALA A 579 2.07 -5.49 40.58
CA ALA A 579 3.03 -4.91 39.61
C ALA A 579 2.46 -4.25 38.33
#